data_AF-A0A6I1N142-F1
#
_entry.id   AF-A0A6I1N142-F1
#
_cell.length_a   1.000
_cell.length_b   1.000
_cell.length_c   1.000
_cell.angle_alpha   90.00
_cell.angle_beta   90.00
_cell.angle_gamma   90.00
#
_symmetry.space_group_name_H-M   'P 1'
#
loop_
_entity.id
_entity.type
_entity.pdbx_description
1 polymer ?
#
loop_
_entity_poly.entity_id
_entity_poly.type
_entity_poly.pdbx_seq_one_letter_code
_entity_poly.pdbx_strand_id
1 'polypeptide(L)'
;MAQIKQLCSVTNGQQIVTLPGDQTLRIKRNSIFMVESDLVPYTVAADATFNGQVTSVYLTGIYLGATSAAARGVFATDFTYPDMLPTIAQGDVGTAAVFTAAMYRLQQMIRSLTPGEGGGGGGGASSFAELTDLLTFDLPLTNAPLAAALAGKMNANAQLSEGTAPWLIFNSDLVTFVGTTTFNTEGARAGGRVQWPDGKGGTYTASVYSVAFPGAVDAYTITYEGSPVRTVTQSLVTRDFMGTITNRPTPTIA
;
A
#
# COMPACT_ATOMS: atom_id res chain seq x y z
N MET A 1 -11.19 3.33 -14.16
CA MET A 1 -11.95 4.30 -13.35
C MET A 1 -12.99 5.00 -14.23
N ALA A 2 -14.23 4.52 -14.21
CA ALA A 2 -15.33 5.25 -14.83
C ALA A 2 -15.70 6.46 -13.95
N GLN A 3 -15.80 7.64 -14.54
CA GLN A 3 -16.29 8.84 -13.88
C GLN A 3 -17.68 9.18 -14.42
N ILE A 4 -18.63 9.36 -13.51
CA ILE A 4 -19.97 9.83 -13.82
C ILE A 4 -20.02 11.30 -13.42
N LYS A 5 -20.34 12.18 -14.37
CA LYS A 5 -20.57 13.60 -14.10
C LYS A 5 -22.05 13.90 -14.21
N GLN A 6 -22.66 14.35 -13.12
CA GLN A 6 -24.11 14.57 -13.05
C GLN A 6 -24.40 15.88 -12.30
N LEU A 7 -25.43 16.60 -12.73
CA LEU A 7 -25.96 17.72 -11.94
C LEU A 7 -26.55 17.18 -10.64
N CYS A 8 -26.31 17.87 -9.53
CA CYS A 8 -26.78 17.47 -8.22
C CYS A 8 -27.20 18.69 -7.39
N SER A 9 -28.09 18.45 -6.44
CA SER A 9 -28.40 19.37 -5.37
C SER A 9 -27.63 18.96 -4.11
N VAL A 10 -26.90 19.93 -3.55
CA VAL A 10 -26.09 19.83 -2.34
C VAL A 10 -26.46 20.96 -1.40
N THR A 11 -26.46 20.69 -0.09
CA THR A 11 -26.76 21.68 0.95
C THR A 11 -25.67 21.64 2.00
N ASN A 12 -25.08 22.79 2.31
CA ASN A 12 -24.09 22.91 3.37
C ASN A 12 -24.69 22.41 4.69
N GLY A 13 -23.95 21.57 5.41
CA GLY A 13 -24.40 21.01 6.68
C GLY A 13 -25.23 19.72 6.54
N GLN A 14 -25.49 19.24 5.33
CA GLN A 14 -26.24 18.00 5.08
C GLN A 14 -25.35 16.85 4.62
N GLN A 15 -25.80 15.62 4.84
CA GLN A 15 -25.14 14.39 4.37
C GLN A 15 -25.76 13.82 3.09
N ILE A 16 -26.79 14.48 2.54
CA ILE A 16 -27.55 13.96 1.41
C ILE A 16 -27.25 14.81 0.17
N VAL A 17 -26.90 14.11 -0.91
CA VAL A 17 -26.78 14.67 -2.26
C VAL A 17 -27.94 14.13 -3.08
N THR A 18 -28.66 15.02 -3.76
CA THR A 18 -29.82 14.63 -4.58
C THR A 18 -29.49 14.78 -6.04
N LEU A 19 -29.70 13.73 -6.83
CA LEU A 19 -29.50 13.70 -8.27
C LEU A 19 -30.86 13.67 -8.99
N PRO A 20 -30.94 14.19 -10.23
CA PRO A 20 -32.08 13.96 -11.11
C PRO A 20 -32.41 12.47 -11.19
N GLY A 21 -33.70 12.16 -11.28
CA GLY A 21 -34.21 10.79 -11.21
C GLY A 21 -33.73 9.89 -12.34
N ASP A 22 -32.62 9.20 -12.12
CA ASP A 22 -32.05 8.20 -13.03
C ASP A 22 -31.70 6.93 -12.26
N GLN A 23 -32.46 5.86 -12.55
CA GLN A 23 -32.25 4.53 -11.96
C GLN A 23 -31.00 3.81 -12.50
N THR A 24 -30.45 4.27 -13.62
CA THR A 24 -29.29 3.62 -14.25
C THR A 24 -27.98 3.96 -13.55
N LEU A 25 -27.97 4.98 -12.69
CA LEU A 25 -26.82 5.39 -11.91
C LEU A 25 -26.47 4.34 -10.85
N ARG A 26 -25.48 3.49 -11.15
CA ARG A 26 -24.96 2.47 -10.23
C ARG A 26 -23.95 3.07 -9.24
N ILE A 27 -24.36 4.08 -8.46
CA ILE A 27 -23.54 4.66 -7.40
C ILE A 27 -23.62 3.74 -6.17
N LYS A 28 -22.51 3.09 -5.84
CA LYS A 28 -22.40 2.13 -4.74
C LYS A 28 -21.76 2.73 -3.50
N ARG A 29 -21.99 2.10 -2.34
CA ARG A 29 -21.22 2.36 -1.13
C ARG A 29 -19.72 2.37 -1.43
N ASN A 30 -18.97 3.23 -0.75
CA ASN A 30 -17.53 3.47 -0.92
C ASN A 30 -17.12 4.13 -2.25
N SER A 31 -18.06 4.54 -3.10
CA SER A 31 -17.75 5.43 -4.22
C SER A 31 -17.24 6.78 -3.68
N ILE A 32 -16.44 7.47 -4.49
CA ILE A 32 -15.98 8.83 -4.16
C ILE A 32 -16.91 9.83 -4.84
N PHE A 33 -17.38 10.81 -4.08
CA PHE A 33 -18.16 11.95 -4.55
C PHE A 33 -17.35 13.24 -4.37
N MET A 34 -17.43 14.15 -5.33
CA MET A 34 -16.84 15.49 -5.24
C MET A 34 -17.68 16.48 -6.06
N VAL A 35 -17.81 17.71 -5.56
CA VAL A 35 -18.34 18.84 -6.34
C VAL A 35 -17.17 19.54 -7.03
N GLU A 36 -17.25 19.75 -8.36
CA GLU A 36 -16.13 20.28 -9.16
C GLU A 36 -15.62 21.66 -8.67
N SER A 37 -16.49 22.50 -8.08
CA SER A 37 -16.12 23.82 -7.56
C SER A 37 -15.37 23.78 -6.23
N ASP A 38 -15.62 22.76 -5.41
CA ASP A 38 -15.17 22.76 -4.01
C ASP A 38 -13.93 21.91 -3.81
N LEU A 39 -13.70 20.92 -4.68
CA LEU A 39 -12.54 20.02 -4.68
C LEU A 39 -12.33 19.25 -3.36
N VAL A 40 -13.38 19.11 -2.54
CA VAL A 40 -13.36 18.28 -1.32
C VAL A 40 -14.00 16.93 -1.64
N PRO A 41 -13.26 15.81 -1.50
CA PRO A 41 -13.80 14.47 -1.72
C PRO A 41 -14.58 13.97 -0.50
N TYR A 42 -15.66 13.25 -0.75
CA TYR A 42 -16.48 12.57 0.25
C TYR A 42 -16.66 11.10 -0.15
N THR A 43 -16.78 10.22 0.84
CA THR A 43 -17.11 8.81 0.61
C THR A 43 -18.61 8.58 0.73
N VAL A 44 -19.18 7.84 -0.22
CA VAL A 44 -20.59 7.44 -0.21
C VAL A 44 -20.82 6.36 0.86
N ALA A 45 -21.71 6.63 1.81
CA ALA A 45 -22.00 5.80 2.98
C ALA A 45 -22.84 4.55 2.67
N ALA A 46 -23.72 4.62 1.67
CA ALA A 46 -24.63 3.54 1.28
C ALA A 46 -24.93 3.59 -0.22
N ASP A 47 -25.44 2.49 -0.77
CA ASP A 47 -25.89 2.45 -2.17
C ASP A 47 -26.95 3.54 -2.41
N ALA A 48 -26.85 4.20 -3.57
CA ALA A 48 -27.79 5.25 -3.91
C ALA A 48 -29.21 4.69 -4.03
N THR A 49 -30.19 5.44 -3.51
CA THR A 49 -31.60 5.02 -3.47
C THR A 49 -32.42 5.87 -4.43
N PHE A 50 -33.16 5.23 -5.33
CA PHE A 50 -34.10 5.91 -6.23
C PHE A 50 -35.54 5.77 -5.71
N ASN A 51 -36.27 6.88 -5.62
CA ASN A 51 -37.63 6.90 -5.06
C ASN A 51 -38.75 7.11 -6.09
N GLY A 52 -38.45 7.08 -7.40
CA GLY A 52 -39.40 7.39 -8.46
C GLY A 52 -39.18 8.77 -9.10
N GLN A 53 -38.52 9.70 -8.40
CA GLN A 53 -38.32 11.08 -8.88
C GLN A 53 -36.87 11.55 -8.79
N VAL A 54 -36.15 11.13 -7.75
CA VAL A 54 -34.76 11.52 -7.51
C VAL A 54 -33.93 10.32 -7.06
N THR A 55 -32.63 10.41 -7.28
CA THR A 55 -31.64 9.47 -6.73
C THR A 55 -30.93 10.14 -5.56
N SER A 56 -31.07 9.59 -4.36
CA SER A 56 -30.42 10.10 -3.14
C SER A 56 -29.12 9.35 -2.88
N VAL A 57 -28.05 10.11 -2.65
CA VAL A 57 -26.73 9.60 -2.26
C VAL A 57 -26.39 10.10 -0.86
N TYR A 58 -26.07 9.17 0.04
CA TYR A 58 -25.69 9.47 1.42
C TYR A 58 -24.18 9.52 1.57
N LEU A 59 -23.66 10.58 2.17
CA LEU A 59 -22.23 10.77 2.44
C LEU A 59 -21.89 10.29 3.85
N THR A 60 -20.66 9.81 4.03
CA THR A 60 -20.10 9.45 5.35
C THR A 60 -19.83 10.67 6.24
N GLY A 61 -19.66 11.85 5.63
CA GLY A 61 -19.42 13.12 6.30
C GLY A 61 -20.44 14.18 5.90
N ILE A 62 -20.47 15.27 6.66
CA ILE A 62 -21.29 16.45 6.35
C ILE A 62 -20.64 17.21 5.19
N TYR A 63 -21.43 17.58 4.19
CA TYR A 63 -20.96 18.41 3.09
C TYR A 63 -20.70 19.84 3.57
N LEU A 64 -19.46 20.31 3.42
CA LEU A 64 -18.98 21.62 3.88
C LEU A 64 -18.87 22.67 2.76
N GLY A 65 -19.23 22.32 1.53
CA GLY A 65 -19.21 23.22 0.37
C GLY A 65 -20.39 24.19 0.30
N ALA A 66 -20.47 24.99 -0.77
CA ALA A 66 -21.56 25.93 -0.95
C ALA A 66 -22.88 25.21 -1.31
N THR A 67 -24.00 25.66 -0.73
CA THR A 67 -25.33 25.15 -1.11
C THR A 67 -25.62 25.50 -2.57
N SER A 68 -26.02 24.50 -3.36
CA SER A 68 -26.35 24.66 -4.78
C SER A 68 -27.38 23.63 -5.21
N ALA A 69 -28.36 24.06 -6.00
CA ALA A 69 -29.39 23.18 -6.57
C ALA A 69 -28.95 22.50 -7.88
N ALA A 70 -27.83 22.95 -8.47
CA ALA A 70 -27.35 22.51 -9.78
C ALA A 70 -25.81 22.41 -9.80
N ALA A 71 -25.20 21.94 -8.71
CA ALA A 71 -23.77 21.68 -8.65
C ALA A 71 -23.38 20.56 -9.62
N ARG A 72 -22.20 20.66 -10.24
CA ARG A 72 -21.63 19.55 -11.03
C ARG A 72 -20.94 18.57 -10.09
N GLY A 73 -21.60 17.47 -9.80
CA GLY A 73 -21.07 16.36 -9.02
C GLY A 73 -20.31 15.38 -9.90
N VAL A 74 -19.17 14.92 -9.42
CA VAL A 74 -18.38 13.83 -10.02
C VAL A 74 -18.42 12.64 -9.07
N PHE A 75 -18.85 11.50 -9.59
CA PHE A 75 -18.78 10.22 -8.91
C PHE A 75 -17.72 9.38 -9.58
N ALA A 76 -16.78 8.88 -8.80
CA ALA A 76 -15.89 7.82 -9.26
C ALA A 76 -16.42 6.49 -8.75
N THR A 77 -17.04 5.74 -9.66
CA THR A 77 -17.65 4.44 -9.40
C THR A 77 -16.80 3.38 -10.07
N ASP A 78 -15.72 2.95 -9.41
CA ASP A 78 -14.91 1.84 -9.91
C ASP A 78 -14.08 1.21 -8.79
N PHE A 79 -14.68 0.22 -8.14
CA PHE A 79 -13.97 -0.98 -7.70
C PHE A 79 -14.88 -2.15 -8.08
N THR A 80 -15.12 -2.32 -9.38
CA THR A 80 -15.67 -3.60 -9.84
C THR A 80 -14.62 -4.62 -9.46
N TYR A 81 -14.88 -5.47 -8.46
CA TYR A 81 -13.97 -6.56 -8.08
C TYR A 81 -13.62 -7.33 -9.37
N PRO A 82 -12.37 -7.30 -9.87
CA PRO A 82 -11.93 -8.33 -10.78
C PRO A 82 -11.78 -9.56 -9.90
N ASP A 83 -12.67 -10.53 -10.07
CA ASP A 83 -12.93 -11.67 -9.18
C ASP A 83 -11.73 -12.63 -8.99
N MET A 84 -10.51 -12.27 -9.43
CA MET A 84 -9.30 -13.09 -9.31
C MET A 84 -7.96 -12.31 -9.27
N LEU A 85 -7.93 -10.99 -9.04
CA LEU A 85 -6.64 -10.31 -8.83
C LEU A 85 -6.22 -10.34 -7.36
N PRO A 86 -4.92 -10.52 -7.05
CA PRO A 86 -4.41 -10.44 -5.69
C PRO A 86 -4.86 -9.12 -5.05
N THR A 87 -5.59 -9.21 -3.95
CA THR A 87 -6.16 -8.06 -3.25
C THR A 87 -5.06 -7.14 -2.73
N ILE A 88 -4.83 -6.03 -3.44
CA ILE A 88 -4.22 -4.84 -2.85
C ILE A 88 -5.22 -4.33 -1.80
N ALA A 89 -4.79 -4.16 -0.55
CA ALA A 89 -5.68 -3.78 0.55
C ALA A 89 -6.50 -2.53 0.21
N GLN A 90 -7.83 -2.68 0.27
CA GLN A 90 -8.80 -1.66 -0.14
C GLN A 90 -8.70 -0.43 0.78
N GLY A 91 -8.44 0.75 0.19
CA GLY A 91 -8.30 2.02 0.91
C GLY A 91 -6.89 2.61 0.92
N ASP A 92 -5.89 1.87 0.44
CA ASP A 92 -4.54 2.41 0.28
C ASP A 92 -4.42 3.20 -1.03
N VAL A 93 -4.89 4.45 -0.98
CA VAL A 93 -4.76 5.44 -2.07
C VAL A 93 -3.29 5.65 -2.45
N GLY A 94 -2.36 5.45 -1.52
CA GLY A 94 -0.93 5.53 -1.75
C GLY A 94 -0.45 4.41 -2.67
N THR A 95 -0.79 3.16 -2.36
CA THR A 95 -0.43 2.02 -3.20
C THR A 95 -1.09 2.07 -4.57
N ALA A 96 -2.35 2.54 -4.66
CA ALA A 96 -3.02 2.75 -5.94
C ALA A 96 -2.34 3.83 -6.81
N ALA A 97 -1.86 4.91 -6.19
CA ALA A 97 -1.13 5.97 -6.89
C ALA A 97 0.24 5.47 -7.39
N VAL A 98 0.97 4.70 -6.58
CA VAL A 98 2.25 4.09 -6.96
C VAL A 98 2.07 3.09 -8.10
N PHE A 99 1.06 2.23 -8.03
CA PHE A 99 0.76 1.28 -9.10
C PHE A 99 0.37 1.99 -10.40
N THR A 100 -0.45 3.04 -10.31
CA THR A 100 -0.84 3.86 -11.47
C THR A 100 0.37 4.52 -12.12
N ALA A 101 1.28 5.10 -11.31
CA ALA A 101 2.52 5.69 -11.81
C ALA A 101 3.43 4.65 -12.48
N ALA A 102 3.53 3.44 -11.92
CA ALA A 102 4.29 2.34 -12.49
C ALA A 102 3.72 1.89 -13.86
N MET A 103 2.39 1.79 -13.98
CA MET A 103 1.73 1.42 -15.23
C MET A 103 1.89 2.48 -16.32
N TYR A 104 1.80 3.77 -15.98
CA TYR A 104 2.09 4.85 -16.95
C TYR A 104 3.54 4.81 -17.45
N ARG A 105 4.50 4.53 -16.55
CA ARG A 105 5.91 4.36 -16.92
C ARG A 105 6.12 3.17 -17.87
N LEU A 106 5.53 2.02 -17.56
CA LEU A 106 5.57 0.84 -18.42
C LEU A 106 4.98 1.13 -19.81
N GLN A 107 3.86 1.83 -19.87
CA GLN A 107 3.24 2.20 -21.14
C GLN A 107 4.12 3.15 -21.96
N GLN A 108 4.81 4.10 -21.32
CA GLN A 108 5.78 4.97 -22.00
C GLN A 108 6.98 4.18 -22.53
N MET A 109 7.51 3.24 -21.75
CA MET A 109 8.57 2.34 -22.19
C MET A 109 8.12 1.50 -23.40
N ILE A 110 6.92 0.91 -23.35
CA ILE A 110 6.38 0.14 -24.48
C ILE A 110 6.18 1.04 -25.71
N ARG A 111 5.67 2.26 -25.55
CA ARG A 111 5.56 3.21 -26.67
C ARG A 111 6.91 3.62 -27.25
N SER A 112 7.96 3.76 -26.43
CA SER A 112 9.31 4.02 -26.94
C SER A 112 9.89 2.82 -27.70
N LEU A 113 9.38 1.61 -27.45
CA LEU A 113 9.79 0.38 -28.13
C LEU A 113 8.95 0.05 -29.35
N THR A 114 7.80 0.70 -29.52
CA THR A 114 6.97 0.53 -30.71
C THR A 114 7.24 1.73 -31.61
N PRO A 115 8.04 1.61 -32.68
CA PRO A 115 8.25 2.71 -33.61
C PRO A 115 6.89 3.12 -34.14
N GLY A 116 6.44 4.32 -33.80
CA GLY A 116 5.20 4.85 -34.34
C GLY A 116 5.30 4.89 -35.86
N GLU A 117 4.28 4.39 -36.53
CA GLU A 117 4.03 4.50 -37.98
C GLU A 117 3.89 5.97 -38.48
N GLY A 118 4.20 6.95 -37.64
CA GLY A 118 4.25 8.37 -38.00
C GLY A 118 5.64 8.77 -38.42
N GLY A 119 5.86 8.87 -39.73
CA GLY A 119 7.15 9.16 -40.36
C GLY A 119 7.91 10.33 -39.73
N GLY A 120 9.13 10.04 -39.26
CA GLY A 120 9.99 11.06 -38.67
C GLY A 120 11.26 10.52 -38.01
N GLY A 121 12.09 9.78 -38.76
CA GLY A 121 13.56 9.75 -38.66
C GLY A 121 14.25 9.71 -37.28
N GLY A 122 13.67 9.09 -36.25
CA GLY A 122 14.33 8.88 -34.96
C GLY A 122 14.79 7.42 -34.83
N GLY A 123 16.11 7.19 -34.74
CA GLY A 123 16.71 5.87 -34.63
C GLY A 123 16.20 5.10 -33.42
N GLY A 124 15.25 4.19 -33.63
CA GLY A 124 14.85 3.21 -32.65
C GLY A 124 15.91 2.11 -32.55
N ALA A 125 16.18 1.67 -31.32
CA ALA A 125 17.02 0.51 -31.04
C ALA A 125 16.59 -0.68 -31.91
N SER A 126 17.51 -1.15 -32.74
CA SER A 126 17.33 -2.24 -33.70
C SER A 126 17.65 -3.61 -33.10
N SER A 127 18.16 -3.65 -31.87
CA SER A 127 18.58 -4.88 -31.20
C SER A 127 18.33 -4.88 -29.69
N PHE A 128 18.21 -6.08 -29.13
CA PHE A 128 18.08 -6.31 -27.69
C PHE A 128 19.29 -5.78 -26.88
N ALA A 129 20.45 -5.65 -27.52
CA ALA A 129 21.67 -5.10 -26.92
C ALA A 129 21.59 -3.57 -26.72
N GLU A 130 20.90 -2.85 -27.61
CA GLU A 130 20.65 -1.41 -27.45
C GLU A 130 19.57 -1.12 -26.40
N LEU A 131 18.70 -2.10 -26.15
CA LEU A 131 17.71 -2.09 -25.06
C LEU A 131 18.36 -2.18 -23.67
N THR A 132 19.45 -2.95 -23.53
CA THR A 132 20.25 -2.97 -22.30
C THR A 132 20.92 -1.64 -22.02
N ASP A 133 21.34 -0.90 -23.06
CA ASP A 133 21.98 0.42 -22.93
C ASP A 133 20.95 1.52 -22.53
N LEU A 134 19.69 1.38 -22.96
CA LEU A 134 18.57 2.23 -22.52
C LEU A 134 18.08 1.90 -21.08
N LEU A 135 18.32 0.67 -20.62
CA LEU A 135 17.97 0.21 -19.26
C LEU A 135 19.09 0.47 -18.24
N THR A 136 20.32 0.76 -18.69
CA THR A 136 21.33 1.45 -17.89
C THR A 136 20.89 2.89 -17.67
N PHE A 137 20.03 3.03 -16.66
CA PHE A 137 19.48 4.27 -16.18
C PHE A 137 20.62 5.18 -15.69
N ASP A 138 21.09 6.09 -16.52
CA ASP A 138 21.89 7.24 -16.06
C ASP A 138 20.92 8.23 -15.38
N LEU A 139 20.63 7.98 -14.10
CA LEU A 139 19.78 8.86 -13.28
C LEU A 139 20.48 10.21 -13.31
N PRO A 140 19.84 11.31 -13.76
CA PRO A 140 20.48 12.61 -13.69
C PRO A 140 20.88 12.85 -12.24
N LEU A 141 22.19 12.92 -12.01
CA LEU A 141 22.87 13.13 -10.73
C LEU A 141 22.49 14.45 -10.04
N THR A 142 21.47 15.15 -10.51
CA THR A 142 21.03 16.46 -10.01
C THR A 142 20.31 16.37 -8.66
N ASN A 143 19.98 15.17 -8.18
CA ASN A 143 19.43 14.97 -6.84
C ASN A 143 20.30 13.98 -6.04
N ALA A 144 21.51 14.40 -5.72
CA ALA A 144 22.49 13.68 -4.90
C ALA A 144 21.89 12.96 -3.66
N PRO A 145 20.96 13.56 -2.87
CA PRO A 145 20.38 12.85 -1.73
C PRO A 145 19.48 11.67 -2.13
N LEU A 146 18.75 11.77 -3.25
CA LEU A 146 17.92 10.66 -3.73
C LEU A 146 18.77 9.56 -4.36
N ALA A 147 19.82 9.94 -5.11
CA ALA A 147 20.78 8.99 -5.67
C ALA A 147 21.54 8.24 -4.55
N ALA A 148 21.97 8.93 -3.49
CA ALA A 148 22.61 8.31 -2.34
C ALA A 148 21.65 7.41 -1.55
N ALA A 149 20.40 7.83 -1.36
CA ALA A 149 19.38 7.01 -0.71
C ALA A 149 19.07 5.75 -1.52
N LEU A 150 18.95 5.88 -2.85
CA LEU A 150 18.68 4.75 -3.73
C LEU A 150 19.88 3.81 -3.84
N ALA A 151 21.11 4.33 -3.96
CA ALA A 151 22.33 3.53 -3.94
C ALA A 151 22.51 2.82 -2.60
N GLY A 152 22.18 3.45 -1.47
CA GLY A 152 22.16 2.81 -0.16
C GLY A 152 21.15 1.66 -0.08
N LYS A 153 19.94 1.85 -0.63
CA LYS A 153 18.92 0.79 -0.68
C LYS A 153 19.25 -0.32 -1.68
N MET A 154 19.84 0.02 -2.82
CA MET A 154 20.26 -0.95 -3.84
C MET A 154 21.48 -1.75 -3.38
N ASN A 155 22.43 -1.17 -2.65
CA ASN A 155 23.51 -1.96 -2.02
C ASN A 155 22.97 -2.89 -0.94
N ALA A 156 21.99 -2.46 -0.14
CA ALA A 156 21.32 -3.34 0.81
C ALA A 156 20.61 -4.53 0.11
N ASN A 157 20.07 -4.32 -1.09
CA ASN A 157 19.47 -5.38 -1.91
C ASN A 157 20.49 -6.22 -2.71
N ALA A 158 21.61 -5.65 -3.16
CA ALA A 158 22.65 -6.36 -3.91
C ALA A 158 23.49 -7.30 -3.01
N GLN A 159 23.51 -7.04 -1.70
CA GLN A 159 24.02 -7.99 -0.70
C GLN A 159 23.13 -9.23 -0.54
N LEU A 160 21.97 -9.31 -1.21
CA LEU A 160 21.17 -10.53 -1.34
C LEU A 160 21.70 -11.50 -2.40
N SER A 161 22.79 -11.17 -3.11
CA SER A 161 23.42 -12.09 -4.06
C SER A 161 24.28 -13.14 -3.35
N GLU A 162 23.78 -14.38 -3.35
CA GLU A 162 24.46 -15.69 -3.23
C GLU A 162 25.58 -15.96 -2.19
N GLY A 163 25.86 -15.08 -1.23
CA GLY A 163 26.92 -15.34 -0.25
C GLY A 163 26.74 -14.74 1.14
N THR A 164 25.85 -13.74 1.31
CA THR A 164 25.56 -13.18 2.63
C THR A 164 24.47 -14.02 3.25
N ALA A 165 24.81 -14.80 4.28
CA ALA A 165 23.87 -15.74 4.86
C ALA A 165 22.57 -15.01 5.28
N PRO A 166 21.37 -15.48 4.86
CA PRO A 166 20.10 -14.76 4.99
C PRO A 166 19.77 -14.27 6.41
N TRP A 167 20.36 -14.91 7.43
CA TRP A 167 20.28 -14.45 8.80
C TRP A 167 20.96 -13.09 9.01
N LEU A 168 22.02 -12.68 8.29
CA LEU A 168 22.65 -11.38 8.53
C LEU A 168 21.73 -10.16 8.31
N ILE A 169 20.66 -10.31 7.52
CA ILE A 169 19.68 -9.25 7.28
C ILE A 169 18.49 -9.47 8.23
N PHE A 170 18.71 -9.19 9.50
CA PHE A 170 17.65 -9.20 10.50
C PHE A 170 16.71 -8.01 10.32
N ASN A 171 15.71 -8.17 9.49
CA ASN A 171 14.41 -7.54 9.71
C ASN A 171 13.47 -8.62 10.21
N SER A 172 13.05 -8.55 11.48
CA SER A 172 12.02 -9.43 12.04
C SER A 172 10.74 -9.47 11.20
N ASP A 173 10.53 -8.43 10.41
CA ASP A 173 9.40 -8.26 9.49
C ASP A 173 9.47 -9.18 8.26
N LEU A 174 10.61 -9.86 8.03
CA LEU A 174 10.80 -10.79 6.92
C LEU A 174 10.56 -12.26 7.29
N VAL A 175 10.31 -12.55 8.57
CA VAL A 175 10.08 -13.91 9.06
C VAL A 175 8.58 -14.19 9.12
N THR A 176 8.14 -15.29 8.52
CA THR A 176 6.72 -15.67 8.48
C THR A 176 6.41 -16.66 9.58
N PHE A 177 5.32 -16.47 10.33
CA PHE A 177 4.86 -17.47 11.29
C PHE A 177 4.12 -18.59 10.56
N VAL A 178 4.44 -19.84 10.90
CA VAL A 178 3.87 -21.02 10.28
C VAL A 178 3.31 -21.95 11.36
N GLY A 179 2.22 -22.65 11.05
CA GLY A 179 1.59 -23.58 11.99
C GLY A 179 1.00 -22.92 13.24
N THR A 180 0.95 -23.67 14.34
CA THR A 180 0.32 -23.22 15.59
C THR A 180 1.16 -22.16 16.28
N THR A 181 0.52 -21.04 16.61
CA THR A 181 1.08 -19.95 17.43
C THR A 181 0.40 -19.96 18.78
N THR A 182 1.17 -19.81 19.85
CA THR A 182 0.65 -19.68 21.21
C THR A 182 0.60 -18.22 21.62
N PHE A 183 -0.39 -17.87 22.44
CA PHE A 183 -0.60 -16.54 22.99
C PHE A 183 -0.70 -16.65 24.51
N ASN A 184 -0.30 -15.61 25.23
CA ASN A 184 -0.52 -15.51 26.67
C ASN A 184 -1.97 -15.08 26.97
N THR A 185 -2.31 -14.96 28.25
CA THR A 185 -3.66 -14.57 28.70
C THR A 185 -4.06 -13.15 28.27
N GLU A 186 -3.08 -12.28 28.05
CA GLU A 186 -3.25 -10.89 27.59
C GLU A 186 -3.25 -10.78 26.05
N GLY A 187 -3.26 -11.90 25.33
CA GLY A 187 -3.28 -11.94 23.86
C GLY A 187 -1.94 -11.63 23.19
N ALA A 188 -0.85 -11.50 23.94
CA ALA A 188 0.49 -11.31 23.38
C ALA A 188 1.05 -12.66 22.87
N ARG A 189 1.74 -12.63 21.73
CA ARG A 189 2.33 -13.84 21.15
C ARG A 189 3.40 -14.41 22.08
N ALA A 190 3.23 -15.65 22.51
CA ALA A 190 4.15 -16.32 23.44
C ALA A 190 5.20 -17.16 22.71
N GLY A 191 4.79 -17.86 21.64
CA GLY A 191 5.68 -18.73 20.88
C GLY A 191 5.07 -19.19 19.57
N GLY A 192 5.89 -19.76 18.69
CA GLY A 192 5.42 -20.33 17.43
C GLY A 192 6.56 -20.80 16.53
N ARG A 193 6.22 -21.60 15.52
CA ARG A 193 7.16 -21.93 14.44
C ARG A 193 7.23 -20.76 13.48
N VAL A 194 8.41 -20.53 12.93
CA VAL A 194 8.63 -19.54 11.89
C VAL A 194 9.32 -20.14 10.68
N GLN A 195 9.16 -19.48 9.54
CA GLN A 195 9.85 -19.78 8.31
C GLN A 195 10.61 -18.55 7.84
N TRP A 196 11.89 -18.76 7.54
CA TRP A 196 12.80 -17.75 7.03
C TRP A 196 12.63 -17.59 5.52
N PRO A 197 13.10 -16.47 4.92
CA PRO A 197 12.99 -16.25 3.48
C PRO A 197 13.65 -17.34 2.60
N ASP A 198 14.63 -18.05 3.14
CA ASP A 198 15.29 -19.20 2.48
C ASP A 198 14.51 -20.52 2.63
N GLY A 199 13.30 -20.47 3.20
CA GLY A 199 12.42 -21.60 3.44
C GLY A 199 12.79 -22.43 4.68
N LYS A 200 13.89 -22.14 5.39
CA LYS A 200 14.27 -22.87 6.60
C LYS A 200 13.32 -22.58 7.74
N GLY A 201 13.23 -23.55 8.65
CA GLY A 201 12.44 -23.45 9.86
C GLY A 201 13.12 -22.60 10.93
N GLY A 202 12.31 -22.19 11.90
CA GLY A 202 12.76 -21.53 13.10
C GLY A 202 11.73 -21.63 14.21
N THR A 203 12.13 -21.17 15.39
CA THR A 203 11.24 -21.08 16.56
C THR A 203 11.31 -19.68 17.14
N TYR A 204 10.16 -19.04 17.29
CA TYR A 204 9.99 -17.76 17.99
C TYR A 204 9.58 -18.03 19.44
N THR A 205 10.17 -17.30 20.38
CA THR A 205 9.78 -17.30 21.80
C THR A 205 9.82 -15.88 22.34
N ALA A 206 8.73 -15.42 22.94
CA ALA A 206 8.70 -14.14 23.65
C ALA A 206 9.38 -14.28 25.02
N SER A 207 10.26 -13.34 25.34
CA SER A 207 11.02 -13.32 26.59
C SER A 207 10.45 -12.33 27.60
N VAL A 208 9.91 -11.20 27.12
CA VAL A 208 9.27 -10.18 27.96
C VAL A 208 8.00 -9.69 27.29
N TYR A 209 6.89 -9.79 28.00
CA TYR A 209 5.59 -9.24 27.60
C TYR A 209 5.45 -7.81 28.12
N SER A 210 4.80 -6.94 27.36
CA SER A 210 4.57 -5.58 27.82
C SER A 210 3.48 -5.54 28.88
N VAL A 211 3.80 -4.94 30.03
CA VAL A 211 2.82 -4.71 31.11
C VAL A 211 1.97 -3.45 30.86
N ALA A 212 2.53 -2.46 30.15
CA ALA A 212 1.83 -1.22 29.84
C ALA A 212 0.89 -1.35 28.62
N PHE A 213 1.17 -2.30 27.74
CA PHE A 213 0.44 -2.53 26.51
C PHE A 213 0.06 -4.01 26.37
N PRO A 214 -1.09 -4.44 26.95
CA PRO A 214 -1.59 -5.81 26.78
C PRO A 214 -1.62 -6.21 25.31
N GLY A 215 -1.16 -7.43 25.01
CA GLY A 215 -1.01 -7.92 23.64
C GLY A 215 0.36 -7.65 22.99
N ALA A 216 1.23 -6.83 23.59
CA ALA A 216 2.56 -6.54 23.05
C ALA A 216 3.68 -7.39 23.67
N VAL A 217 4.74 -7.58 22.89
CA VAL A 217 6.01 -8.22 23.32
C VAL A 217 7.11 -7.16 23.25
N ASP A 218 7.91 -7.07 24.32
CA ASP A 218 9.00 -6.09 24.42
C ASP A 218 10.40 -6.73 24.26
N ALA A 219 10.52 -8.05 24.41
CA ALA A 219 11.75 -8.78 24.08
C ALA A 219 11.42 -10.20 23.60
N TYR A 220 12.23 -10.75 22.69
CA TYR A 220 12.02 -12.10 22.14
C TYR A 220 13.31 -12.71 21.60
N THR A 221 13.26 -14.02 21.36
CA THR A 221 14.30 -14.77 20.64
C THR A 221 13.73 -15.51 19.44
N ILE A 222 14.50 -15.59 18.35
CA ILE A 222 14.19 -16.40 17.16
C ILE A 222 15.37 -17.30 16.83
N THR A 223 15.14 -18.61 16.77
CA THR A 223 16.13 -19.58 16.33
C THR A 223 16.01 -19.84 14.83
N TYR A 224 17.13 -19.87 14.12
CA TYR A 224 17.29 -20.34 12.75
C TYR A 224 17.75 -21.79 12.76
N GLU A 225 16.94 -22.71 12.23
CA GLU A 225 17.21 -24.16 12.22
C GLU A 225 18.08 -24.60 11.02
N GLY A 226 18.88 -23.70 10.45
CA GLY A 226 19.85 -24.05 9.41
C GLY A 226 21.18 -24.57 9.98
N SER A 227 22.19 -24.68 9.11
CA SER A 227 23.54 -25.07 9.48
C SER A 227 24.51 -23.93 9.15
N PRO A 228 25.13 -23.25 10.13
CA PRO A 228 24.99 -23.47 11.56
C PRO A 228 23.62 -23.01 12.10
N VAL A 229 23.20 -23.60 13.22
CA VAL A 229 22.05 -23.10 13.99
C VAL A 229 22.45 -21.76 14.58
N ARG A 230 21.57 -20.77 14.47
CA ARG A 230 21.77 -19.42 15.00
C ARG A 230 20.59 -19.01 15.86
N THR A 231 20.83 -18.20 16.87
CA THR A 231 19.78 -17.61 17.70
C THR A 231 19.90 -16.11 17.70
N VAL A 232 18.77 -15.45 17.48
CA VAL A 232 18.67 -13.99 17.48
C VAL A 232 17.87 -13.51 18.64
N THR A 233 18.43 -12.55 19.34
CA THR A 233 17.84 -11.99 20.54
C THR A 233 17.55 -10.52 20.34
N GLN A 234 16.28 -10.17 20.38
CA GLN A 234 15.85 -8.80 20.54
C GLN A 234 15.77 -8.49 22.04
N SER A 235 16.70 -7.64 22.50
CA SER A 235 16.67 -7.09 23.84
C SER A 235 15.45 -6.18 24.05
N LEU A 236 15.16 -5.88 25.31
CA LEU A 236 14.02 -5.06 25.74
C LEU A 236 13.93 -3.75 24.95
N VAL A 237 12.79 -3.54 24.29
CA VAL A 237 12.44 -2.27 23.65
C VAL A 237 11.76 -1.35 24.65
N THR A 238 11.86 -0.04 24.45
CA THR A 238 11.06 0.94 25.20
C THR A 238 9.99 1.54 24.32
N ARG A 239 8.84 1.86 24.92
CA ARG A 239 7.69 2.49 24.24
C ARG A 239 7.33 3.81 24.90
N ASP A 240 6.73 4.71 24.13
CA ASP A 240 6.06 5.89 24.68
C ASP A 240 4.67 5.51 25.24
N PHE A 241 3.96 6.51 25.78
CA PHE A 241 2.63 6.33 26.35
C PHE A 241 1.55 5.97 25.33
N MET A 242 1.82 6.14 24.02
CA MET A 242 0.93 5.74 22.93
C MET A 242 1.25 4.31 22.43
N GLY A 243 2.27 3.65 22.98
CA GLY A 243 2.70 2.30 22.60
C GLY A 243 3.70 2.25 21.45
N THR A 244 4.14 3.41 20.94
CA THR A 244 5.15 3.50 19.88
C THR A 244 6.52 3.15 20.42
N ILE A 245 7.29 2.32 19.73
CA ILE A 245 8.65 1.96 20.14
C ILE A 245 9.56 3.19 19.96
N THR A 246 10.12 3.68 21.06
CA THR A 246 11.03 4.85 21.10
C THR A 246 12.51 4.44 21.10
N ASN A 247 12.82 3.25 21.60
CA ASN A 247 14.16 2.67 21.54
C ASN A 247 14.05 1.17 21.23
N ARG A 248 14.77 0.74 20.19
CA ARG A 248 14.92 -0.67 19.83
C ARG A 248 16.42 -0.98 19.76
N PRO A 249 16.99 -1.65 20.76
CA PRO A 249 18.39 -2.08 20.70
C PRO A 249 18.63 -2.98 19.49
N THR A 250 19.81 -2.88 18.89
CA THR A 250 20.24 -3.78 17.81
C THR A 250 20.16 -5.24 18.29
N PRO A 251 19.49 -6.14 17.54
CA PRO A 251 19.46 -7.56 17.87
C PRO A 251 20.86 -8.17 17.92
N THR A 252 21.08 -9.11 18.83
CA THR A 252 22.33 -9.89 18.89
C THR A 252 22.14 -11.26 18.25
N ILE A 253 23.21 -11.82 17.69
CA ILE A 253 23.21 -13.13 17.03
C ILE A 253 24.26 -14.00 17.71
N ALA A 254 23.87 -15.22 18.10
CA ALA A 254 24.75 -16.27 18.62
C ALA A 254 24.69 -17.50 17.70
#